data_AF-A0A661IAI0-F1
#
_entry.id   AF-A0A661IAI0-F1
#
_cell.length_a   1.000
_cell.length_b   1.000
_cell.length_c   1.000
_cell.angle_alpha   90.00
_cell.angle_beta   90.00
_cell.angle_gamma   90.00
#
_symmetry.space_group_name_H-M   'P 1'
#
loop_
_entity.id
_entity.type
_entity.pdbx_description
1 polymer ?
#
loop_
_entity_poly.entity_id
_entity_poly.type
_entity_poly.pdbx_seq_one_letter_code
_entity_poly.pdbx_strand_id
1 'polypeptide(L)'
;MKKQTTKQFYTNLLKYKYNDTSSFLIEIRNENHIFWEICRDFTKEILLSQYSWNWLGYRVDDFALIVEKHIIEKLDKWSKKSSLSKHSKSLEGTIIWLFDRHVNSLKNLFDKRYKNSIDFTILLDFEEVEIEIQDDMINEVILSDFHRYRKFDKVVILLKLWNDSLYDYDFNISDLEEICVKYSAPPPSSFLEFKNSKKYKSQLAKSGNSQLVFTF
;
A
#
# COMPACT_ATOMS: atom_id res chain seq x y z
N MET A 1 32.35 -9.38 -2.35
CA MET A 1 31.43 -9.55 -1.20
C MET A 1 30.18 -10.26 -1.68
N LYS A 2 29.80 -11.40 -1.09
CA LYS A 2 28.48 -12.01 -1.38
C LYS A 2 27.40 -11.04 -0.90
N LYS A 3 26.47 -10.65 -1.78
CA LYS A 3 25.32 -9.81 -1.43
C LYS A 3 24.52 -10.54 -0.36
N GLN A 4 24.55 -10.03 0.87
CA GLN A 4 23.81 -10.61 1.98
C GLN A 4 22.34 -10.32 1.74
N THR A 5 21.50 -11.37 1.72
CA THR A 5 20.05 -11.17 1.59
C THR A 5 19.50 -10.55 2.87
N THR A 6 18.44 -9.78 2.77
CA THR A 6 17.74 -9.16 3.91
C THR A 6 17.33 -10.19 4.96
N LYS A 7 16.94 -11.39 4.51
CA LYS A 7 16.71 -12.56 5.36
C LYS A 7 17.89 -12.87 6.27
N GLN A 8 19.10 -12.95 5.70
CA GLN A 8 20.31 -13.28 6.45
C GLN A 8 20.74 -12.12 7.36
N PHE A 9 20.56 -10.88 6.92
CA PHE A 9 20.84 -9.68 7.71
C PHE A 9 19.99 -9.63 8.99
N TYR A 10 18.67 -9.70 8.87
CA TYR A 10 17.78 -9.65 10.03
C TYR A 10 17.90 -10.87 10.93
N THR A 11 18.13 -12.05 10.35
CA THR A 11 18.39 -13.27 11.15
C THR A 11 19.61 -13.08 12.03
N ASN A 12 20.69 -12.50 11.50
CA ASN A 12 21.89 -12.21 12.29
C ASN A 12 21.61 -11.19 13.40
N LEU A 13 20.89 -10.09 13.10
CA LEU A 13 20.53 -9.08 14.11
C LEU A 13 19.73 -9.68 15.27
N LEU A 14 18.72 -10.50 14.96
CA LEU A 14 17.89 -11.16 15.98
C LEU A 14 18.71 -12.17 16.79
N LYS A 15 19.65 -12.89 16.18
CA LYS A 15 20.58 -13.77 16.90
C LYS A 15 21.53 -13.04 17.83
N TYR A 16 21.87 -11.77 17.57
CA TYR A 16 22.65 -10.96 18.50
C TYR A 16 21.83 -10.53 19.72
N LYS A 17 20.52 -10.33 19.54
CA LYS A 17 19.61 -9.91 20.62
C LYS A 17 19.19 -11.09 21.52
N TYR A 18 18.97 -12.26 20.94
CA TYR A 18 18.41 -13.42 21.64
C TYR A 18 19.42 -14.56 21.80
N ASN A 19 19.46 -15.12 23.00
CA ASN A 19 20.37 -16.22 23.34
C ASN A 19 19.79 -17.59 23.01
N ASP A 20 18.46 -17.73 23.07
CA ASP A 20 17.77 -19.01 22.87
C ASP A 20 16.41 -18.83 22.19
N THR A 21 15.89 -19.92 21.63
CA THR A 21 14.61 -19.95 20.93
C THR A 21 13.43 -19.64 21.85
N SER A 22 13.48 -20.05 23.13
CA SER A 22 12.33 -19.96 24.03
C SER A 22 12.08 -18.52 24.45
N SER A 23 13.13 -17.79 24.84
CA SER A 23 13.04 -16.35 25.16
C SER A 23 12.51 -15.56 23.98
N PHE A 24 13.05 -15.82 22.78
CA PHE A 24 12.57 -15.21 21.54
C PHE A 24 11.07 -15.49 21.29
N LEU A 25 10.63 -16.75 21.38
CA LEU A 25 9.23 -17.13 21.15
C LEU A 25 8.26 -16.57 22.20
N ILE A 26 8.73 -16.24 23.41
CA ILE A 26 7.92 -15.57 24.43
C ILE A 26 7.73 -14.10 24.06
N GLU A 27 8.80 -13.39 23.71
CA GLU A 27 8.74 -11.95 23.42
C GLU A 27 7.94 -11.62 22.17
N ILE A 28 8.07 -12.40 21.09
CA ILE A 28 7.34 -12.13 19.84
C ILE A 28 5.82 -12.32 19.97
N ARG A 29 5.32 -12.85 21.09
CA ARG A 29 3.86 -12.90 21.35
C ARG A 29 3.25 -11.51 21.50
N ASN A 30 4.06 -10.50 21.82
CA ASN A 30 3.63 -9.12 21.75
C ASN A 30 3.45 -8.72 20.27
N GLU A 31 2.23 -8.34 19.89
CA GLU A 31 1.89 -7.88 18.54
C GLU A 31 2.70 -6.65 18.10
N ASN A 32 3.16 -5.83 19.06
CA ASN A 32 3.97 -4.64 18.81
C ASN A 32 5.49 -4.94 18.86
N HIS A 33 5.88 -6.21 18.86
CA HIS A 33 7.30 -6.56 18.89
C HIS A 33 7.96 -6.27 17.53
N ILE A 34 9.16 -5.68 17.55
CA ILE A 34 9.98 -5.30 16.37
C ILE A 34 10.18 -6.44 15.35
N PHE A 35 10.09 -7.70 15.81
CA PHE A 35 10.15 -8.86 14.94
C PHE A 35 9.08 -8.83 13.83
N TRP A 36 7.89 -8.31 14.11
CA TRP A 36 6.78 -8.27 13.16
C TRP A 36 7.02 -7.21 12.07
N GLU A 37 7.55 -6.04 12.43
CA GLU A 37 8.00 -5.04 11.44
C GLU A 37 9.07 -5.63 10.51
N ILE A 38 10.04 -6.34 11.08
CA ILE A 38 11.06 -7.06 10.30
C ILE A 38 10.44 -8.11 9.36
N CYS A 39 9.42 -8.84 9.82
CA CYS A 39 8.70 -9.80 8.98
C CYS A 39 8.01 -9.12 7.80
N ARG A 40 7.40 -7.95 8.02
CA ARG A 40 6.75 -7.16 6.96
C ARG A 40 7.76 -6.73 5.92
N ASP A 41 8.89 -6.14 6.32
CA ASP A 41 9.96 -5.72 5.40
C ASP A 41 10.50 -6.89 4.58
N PHE A 42 10.83 -8.00 5.24
CA PHE A 42 11.26 -9.21 4.54
C PHE A 42 10.19 -9.73 3.57
N THR A 43 8.92 -9.67 3.96
CA THR A 43 7.83 -10.15 3.11
C THR A 43 7.61 -9.26 1.89
N LYS A 44 7.68 -7.93 2.05
CA LYS A 44 7.62 -6.97 0.94
C LYS A 44 8.68 -7.29 -0.11
N GLU A 45 9.94 -7.48 0.30
CA GLU A 45 11.03 -7.85 -0.62
C GLU A 45 10.74 -9.15 -1.40
N ILE A 46 10.25 -10.19 -0.71
CA ILE A 46 9.95 -11.48 -1.35
C ILE A 46 8.76 -11.39 -2.30
N LEU A 47 7.72 -10.64 -1.95
CA LEU A 47 6.51 -10.54 -2.78
C LEU A 47 6.74 -9.62 -3.98
N LEU A 48 7.42 -8.48 -3.81
CA LEU A 48 7.76 -7.55 -4.90
C LEU A 48 8.66 -8.19 -5.96
N SER A 49 9.50 -9.15 -5.57
CA SER A 49 10.34 -9.91 -6.50
C SER A 49 9.59 -11.04 -7.24
N GLN A 50 8.32 -11.29 -6.90
CA GLN A 50 7.51 -12.36 -7.50
C GLN A 50 6.33 -11.78 -8.28
N TYR A 51 6.35 -11.91 -9.60
CA TYR A 51 5.34 -11.31 -10.49
C TYR A 51 3.88 -11.60 -10.07
N SER A 52 3.55 -12.85 -9.71
CA SER A 52 2.18 -13.23 -9.33
C SER A 52 1.70 -12.70 -7.98
N TRP A 53 2.62 -12.20 -7.16
CA TRP A 53 2.33 -11.70 -5.80
C TRP A 53 2.79 -10.27 -5.58
N ASN A 54 3.26 -9.59 -6.63
CA ASN A 54 3.82 -8.26 -6.56
C ASN A 54 2.81 -7.26 -5.96
N TRP A 55 1.55 -7.32 -6.41
CA TRP A 55 0.45 -6.51 -5.87
C TRP A 55 0.33 -6.62 -4.34
N LEU A 56 0.49 -7.81 -3.77
CA LEU A 56 0.42 -8.04 -2.32
C LEU A 56 1.65 -7.48 -1.61
N GLY A 57 2.78 -7.34 -2.31
CA GLY A 57 3.98 -6.70 -1.80
C GLY A 57 3.76 -5.23 -1.41
N TYR A 58 2.92 -4.50 -2.15
CA TYR A 58 2.54 -3.11 -1.80
C TYR A 58 1.52 -3.03 -0.66
N ARG A 59 0.76 -4.10 -0.43
CA ARG A 59 -0.32 -4.18 0.56
C ARG A 59 0.03 -5.03 1.78
N VAL A 60 1.31 -5.32 2.01
CA VAL A 60 1.73 -6.17 3.15
C VAL A 60 1.21 -5.60 4.46
N ASP A 61 1.33 -4.29 4.67
CA ASP A 61 0.93 -3.66 5.94
C ASP A 61 -0.58 -3.71 6.18
N ASP A 62 -1.39 -3.68 5.11
CA ASP A 62 -2.86 -3.76 5.18
C ASP A 62 -3.33 -5.10 5.77
N PHE A 63 -2.63 -6.18 5.45
CA PHE A 63 -3.02 -7.55 5.82
C PHE A 63 -2.11 -8.20 6.88
N ALA A 64 -0.96 -7.59 7.20
CA ALA A 64 0.03 -8.16 8.11
C ALA A 64 -0.56 -8.47 9.49
N LEU A 65 -1.35 -7.54 10.05
CA LEU A 65 -1.93 -7.72 11.38
C LEU A 65 -2.83 -8.97 11.49
N ILE A 66 -3.56 -9.32 10.43
CA ILE A 66 -4.40 -10.52 10.39
C ILE A 66 -3.53 -11.77 10.48
N VAL A 67 -2.44 -11.79 9.73
CA VAL A 67 -1.50 -12.90 9.67
C VAL A 67 -0.70 -13.04 10.96
N GLU A 68 -0.23 -11.93 11.53
CA GLU A 68 0.57 -11.90 12.75
C GLU A 68 -0.22 -12.44 13.93
N LYS A 69 -1.46 -11.98 14.12
CA LYS A 69 -2.38 -12.52 15.15
C LYS A 69 -2.57 -14.03 14.98
N HIS A 70 -2.82 -14.46 13.75
CA HIS A 70 -2.99 -15.86 13.44
C HIS A 70 -1.74 -16.72 13.73
N ILE A 71 -0.55 -16.18 13.46
CA ILE A 71 0.73 -16.83 13.76
C ILE A 71 0.91 -16.90 15.28
N ILE A 72 0.71 -15.81 16.00
CA ILE A 72 0.85 -15.72 17.47
C ILE A 72 -0.04 -16.75 18.17
N GLU A 73 -1.33 -16.82 17.81
CA GLU A 73 -2.27 -17.80 18.35
C GLU A 73 -1.81 -19.25 18.12
N LYS A 74 -1.14 -19.51 17.01
CA LYS A 74 -0.65 -20.84 16.64
C LYS A 74 0.75 -21.15 17.16
N LEU A 75 1.50 -20.18 17.68
CA LEU A 75 2.86 -20.39 18.19
C LEU A 75 2.88 -21.50 19.26
N ASP A 76 1.92 -21.51 20.19
CA ASP A 76 1.83 -22.53 21.24
C ASP A 76 1.53 -23.93 20.68
N LYS A 77 0.69 -23.99 19.65
CA LYS A 77 0.38 -25.26 18.98
C LYS A 77 1.58 -25.76 18.18
N TRP A 78 2.33 -24.86 17.54
CA TRP A 78 3.48 -25.20 16.72
C TRP A 78 4.73 -25.48 17.52
N SER A 79 4.93 -24.86 18.68
CA SER A 79 6.03 -25.19 19.59
C SER A 79 5.87 -26.59 20.17
N LYS A 80 4.62 -27.01 20.42
CA LYS A 80 4.27 -28.34 20.96
C LYS A 80 4.14 -29.44 19.89
N LYS A 81 3.66 -29.11 18.68
CA LYS A 81 3.50 -30.05 17.55
C LYS A 81 4.68 -29.96 16.59
N SER A 82 4.98 -31.04 15.88
CA SER A 82 6.22 -31.24 15.11
C SER A 82 6.56 -30.23 13.99
N SER A 83 5.75 -29.20 13.74
CA SER A 83 5.94 -28.23 12.65
C SER A 83 7.01 -27.19 12.94
N LEU A 84 7.00 -26.54 14.11
CA LEU A 84 8.10 -25.65 14.54
C LEU A 84 9.16 -26.45 15.30
N SER A 85 8.79 -27.54 15.99
CA SER A 85 9.74 -28.32 16.80
C SER A 85 10.91 -28.93 15.98
N LYS A 86 10.72 -29.12 14.67
CA LYS A 86 11.80 -29.55 13.75
C LYS A 86 12.83 -28.44 13.49
N HIS A 87 12.40 -27.19 13.52
CA HIS A 87 13.21 -25.99 13.26
C HIS A 87 13.67 -25.29 14.54
N SER A 88 13.01 -25.56 15.67
CA SER A 88 13.32 -24.99 16.99
C SER A 88 14.64 -25.47 17.58
N LYS A 89 15.33 -26.41 16.90
CA LYS A 89 16.67 -26.89 17.28
C LYS A 89 17.71 -25.77 17.22
N SER A 90 17.46 -24.70 16.47
CA SER A 90 18.27 -23.48 16.52
C SER A 90 17.39 -22.23 16.45
N LEU A 91 17.85 -21.17 17.12
CA LEU A 91 17.21 -19.85 17.05
C LEU A 91 17.14 -19.36 15.60
N GLU A 92 18.23 -19.54 14.85
CA GLU A 92 18.31 -19.23 13.41
C GLU A 92 17.24 -19.95 12.59
N GLY A 93 17.12 -21.26 12.77
CA GLY A 93 16.12 -22.06 12.07
C GLY A 93 14.69 -21.63 12.42
N THR A 94 14.47 -21.22 13.66
CA THR A 94 13.18 -20.69 14.13
C THR A 94 12.85 -19.36 13.46
N ILE A 95 13.78 -18.40 13.46
CA ILE A 95 13.59 -17.08 12.84
C ILE A 95 13.30 -17.23 11.34
N ILE A 96 14.13 -18.01 10.65
CA ILE A 96 13.97 -18.29 9.22
C ILE A 96 12.61 -18.93 8.93
N TRP A 97 12.21 -19.90 9.74
CA TRP A 97 10.92 -20.57 9.58
C TRP A 97 9.74 -19.60 9.78
N LEU A 98 9.84 -18.68 10.75
CA LEU A 98 8.80 -17.68 11.00
C LEU A 98 8.70 -16.66 9.88
N PHE A 99 9.84 -16.21 9.33
CA PHE A 99 9.86 -15.38 8.12
C PHE A 99 9.15 -16.06 6.95
N ASP A 100 9.49 -17.31 6.66
CA ASP A 100 8.83 -18.06 5.59
C ASP A 100 7.35 -18.31 5.90
N ARG A 101 7.01 -18.49 7.18
CA ARG A 101 5.62 -18.66 7.62
C ARG A 101 4.80 -17.38 7.42
N HIS A 102 5.37 -16.22 7.68
CA HIS A 102 4.71 -14.92 7.48
C HIS A 102 4.35 -14.73 6.00
N VAL A 103 5.33 -14.88 5.10
CA VAL A 103 5.12 -14.80 3.64
C VAL A 103 4.03 -15.76 3.18
N ASN A 104 4.12 -17.03 3.59
CA ASN A 104 3.13 -18.05 3.17
C ASN A 104 1.75 -17.78 3.75
N SER A 105 1.66 -17.28 4.98
CA SER A 105 0.36 -17.00 5.60
C SER A 105 -0.33 -15.83 4.91
N LEU A 106 0.41 -14.80 4.49
CA LEU A 106 -0.11 -13.71 3.65
C LEU A 106 -0.63 -14.24 2.30
N LYS A 107 0.14 -15.08 1.61
CA LYS A 107 -0.33 -15.70 0.35
C LYS A 107 -1.58 -16.55 0.55
N ASN A 108 -1.63 -17.31 1.64
CA ASN A 108 -2.75 -18.19 1.95
C ASN A 108 -4.03 -17.41 2.29
N LEU A 109 -3.94 -16.13 2.68
CA LEU A 109 -5.12 -15.28 2.79
C LEU A 109 -5.80 -15.06 1.44
N PHE A 110 -5.11 -15.17 0.31
CA PHE A 110 -5.69 -14.90 -1.02
C PHE A 110 -5.71 -16.15 -1.91
N ASP A 111 -5.40 -17.32 -1.35
CA ASP A 111 -5.49 -18.59 -2.05
C ASP A 111 -6.80 -19.30 -1.67
N LYS A 112 -7.73 -19.36 -2.63
CA LYS A 112 -9.07 -19.96 -2.48
C LYS A 112 -9.09 -21.40 -1.95
N ARG A 113 -7.96 -22.12 -2.01
CA ARG A 113 -7.82 -23.47 -1.45
C ARG A 113 -7.77 -23.48 0.08
N TYR A 114 -7.52 -22.35 0.72
CA TYR A 114 -7.43 -22.24 2.18
C TYR A 114 -8.75 -21.77 2.78
N LYS A 115 -9.09 -22.39 3.93
CA LYS A 115 -10.36 -22.18 4.65
C LYS A 115 -10.63 -20.71 5.02
N ASN A 116 -9.57 -19.96 5.32
CA ASN A 116 -9.66 -18.56 5.75
C ASN A 116 -9.22 -17.61 4.63
N SER A 117 -9.37 -18.01 3.37
CA SER A 117 -9.10 -17.11 2.27
C SER A 117 -10.13 -15.99 2.27
N ILE A 118 -9.62 -14.78 2.09
CA ILE A 118 -10.37 -13.55 1.90
C ILE A 118 -10.71 -13.50 0.41
N ASP A 119 -11.94 -13.10 0.10
CA ASP A 119 -12.32 -12.86 -1.29
C ASP A 119 -11.53 -11.66 -1.82
N PHE A 120 -10.96 -11.81 -3.01
CA PHE A 120 -10.23 -10.75 -3.70
C PHE A 120 -11.14 -9.55 -3.98
N THR A 121 -12.48 -9.73 -3.99
CA THR A 121 -13.44 -8.63 -4.09
C THR A 121 -13.32 -7.62 -2.96
N ILE A 122 -12.77 -7.99 -1.79
CA ILE A 122 -12.49 -7.00 -0.74
C ILE A 122 -11.51 -5.94 -1.23
N LEU A 123 -10.58 -6.32 -2.12
CA LEU A 123 -9.63 -5.39 -2.70
C LEU A 123 -10.32 -4.46 -3.68
N LEU A 124 -11.39 -4.88 -4.37
CA LEU A 124 -12.19 -3.97 -5.20
C LEU A 124 -12.88 -2.91 -4.34
N ASP A 125 -13.35 -3.26 -3.14
CA ASP A 125 -13.88 -2.28 -2.18
C ASP A 125 -12.79 -1.32 -1.65
N PHE A 126 -11.51 -1.72 -1.68
CA PHE A 126 -10.36 -0.89 -1.35
C PHE A 126 -9.72 -0.17 -2.57
N GLU A 127 -9.91 -0.69 -3.79
CA GLU A 127 -9.35 -0.25 -5.08
C GLU A 127 -10.33 0.57 -5.93
N GLU A 128 -11.59 0.73 -5.52
CA GLU A 128 -12.42 1.88 -5.93
C GLU A 128 -11.80 3.23 -5.49
N VAL A 129 -10.65 3.17 -4.81
CA VAL A 129 -9.69 4.26 -4.64
C VAL A 129 -8.32 3.85 -5.22
N GLU A 130 -8.22 3.61 -6.53
CA GLU A 130 -7.12 4.08 -7.39
C GLU A 130 -7.34 3.69 -8.86
N ILE A 131 -7.43 4.73 -9.68
CA ILE A 131 -7.64 4.70 -11.13
C ILE A 131 -6.30 4.35 -11.79
N GLU A 132 -6.17 3.16 -12.39
CA GLU A 132 -5.10 2.91 -13.36
C GLU A 132 -5.55 3.29 -14.78
N ILE A 133 -4.92 4.36 -15.25
CA ILE A 133 -5.03 4.96 -16.56
C ILE A 133 -4.47 3.99 -17.60
N GLN A 134 -5.32 3.54 -18.52
CA GLN A 134 -4.94 3.00 -19.81
C GLN A 134 -5.27 4.07 -20.85
N ASP A 135 -4.22 4.75 -21.30
CA ASP A 135 -4.21 6.16 -21.74
C ASP A 135 -5.04 6.50 -22.99
N ASP A 136 -5.49 5.53 -23.81
CA ASP A 136 -6.22 5.84 -25.04
C ASP A 136 -7.59 5.19 -25.20
N MET A 137 -7.96 4.17 -24.41
CA MET A 137 -9.28 3.50 -24.51
C MET A 137 -10.24 3.79 -23.35
N ILE A 138 -9.74 4.30 -22.22
CA ILE A 138 -10.54 4.58 -21.02
C ILE A 138 -11.23 5.94 -21.08
N ASN A 139 -10.73 6.86 -21.91
CA ASN A 139 -11.28 8.21 -22.06
C ASN A 139 -12.73 8.24 -22.57
N GLU A 140 -13.25 7.18 -23.19
CA GLU A 140 -14.67 7.11 -23.52
C GLU A 140 -15.51 6.40 -22.46
N VAL A 141 -14.98 5.38 -21.78
CA VAL A 141 -15.78 4.53 -20.88
C VAL A 141 -16.06 5.21 -19.53
N ILE A 142 -15.04 5.75 -18.85
CA ILE A 142 -15.21 6.44 -17.55
C ILE A 142 -15.94 7.78 -17.71
N LEU A 143 -15.80 8.44 -18.86
CA LEU A 143 -16.39 9.76 -19.12
C LEU A 143 -17.82 9.68 -19.71
N SER A 144 -18.21 8.53 -20.27
CA SER A 144 -19.61 8.26 -20.63
C SER A 144 -20.54 8.26 -19.41
N ASP A 145 -20.02 7.84 -18.25
CA ASP A 145 -20.75 7.86 -16.98
C ASP A 145 -20.79 9.25 -16.35
N PHE A 146 -19.78 10.11 -16.61
CA PHE A 146 -19.80 11.47 -16.10
C PHE A 146 -21.01 12.27 -16.63
N HIS A 147 -21.41 12.05 -17.88
CA HIS A 147 -22.63 12.64 -18.45
C HIS A 147 -23.92 12.20 -17.75
N ARG A 148 -23.94 11.00 -17.13
CA ARG A 148 -25.13 10.41 -16.49
C ARG A 148 -25.41 10.98 -15.10
N TYR A 149 -24.42 11.60 -14.45
CA TYR A 149 -24.59 12.23 -13.14
C TYR A 149 -25.43 13.50 -13.21
N ARG A 150 -26.20 13.74 -12.14
CA ARG A 150 -26.97 14.98 -12.01
C ARG A 150 -26.03 16.16 -11.80
N LYS A 151 -26.53 17.36 -12.10
CA LYS A 151 -25.76 18.62 -12.02
C LYS A 151 -25.09 18.83 -10.66
N PHE A 152 -25.71 18.39 -9.58
CA PHE A 152 -25.17 18.48 -8.22
C PHE A 152 -24.02 17.49 -7.97
N ASP A 153 -24.20 16.24 -8.37
CA ASP A 153 -23.18 15.18 -8.19
C ASP A 153 -21.92 15.49 -8.99
N LYS A 154 -22.08 16.07 -10.19
CA LYS A 154 -20.97 16.60 -11.00
C LYS A 154 -20.15 17.65 -10.24
N VAL A 155 -20.80 18.55 -9.50
CA VAL A 155 -20.13 19.58 -8.70
C VAL A 155 -19.33 18.95 -7.56
N VAL A 156 -19.88 17.95 -6.87
CA VAL A 156 -19.18 17.23 -5.79
C VAL A 156 -17.91 16.56 -6.31
N ILE A 157 -18.01 15.89 -7.46
CA ILE A 157 -16.87 15.22 -8.12
C ILE A 157 -15.81 16.25 -8.55
N LEU A 158 -16.22 17.36 -9.17
CA LEU A 158 -15.31 18.41 -9.62
C LEU A 158 -14.63 19.15 -8.46
N LEU A 159 -15.31 19.33 -7.33
CA LEU A 159 -14.72 19.86 -6.10
C LEU A 159 -13.66 18.94 -5.52
N LYS A 160 -13.94 17.64 -5.50
CA LYS A 160 -12.97 16.63 -5.06
C LYS A 160 -11.74 16.63 -5.98
N LEU A 161 -11.95 16.60 -7.31
CA LEU A 161 -10.89 16.71 -8.30
C LEU A 161 -10.03 17.96 -8.09
N TRP A 162 -10.65 19.11 -7.85
CA TRP A 162 -9.94 20.37 -7.57
C TRP A 162 -9.10 20.33 -6.29
N ASN A 163 -9.61 19.72 -5.22
CA ASN A 163 -8.90 19.60 -3.95
C ASN A 163 -7.75 18.58 -4.00
N ASP A 164 -7.96 17.46 -4.69
CA ASP A 164 -6.95 16.40 -4.83
C ASP A 164 -5.79 16.87 -5.73
N SER A 165 -6.09 17.75 -6.70
CA SER A 165 -5.13 18.40 -7.60
C SER A 165 -4.48 19.67 -7.02
N LEU A 166 -4.65 19.97 -5.72
CA LEU A 166 -4.13 21.19 -5.11
C LEU A 166 -2.60 21.31 -5.23
N TYR A 167 -1.90 20.18 -5.24
CA TYR A 167 -0.43 20.09 -5.36
C TYR A 167 0.04 19.66 -6.76
N ASP A 168 -0.89 19.50 -7.70
CA ASP A 168 -0.56 19.16 -9.08
C ASP A 168 -0.14 20.42 -9.85
N TYR A 169 1.05 20.37 -10.45
CA TYR A 169 1.63 21.47 -11.20
C TYR A 169 0.94 21.67 -12.56
N ASP A 170 0.39 20.59 -13.13
CA ASP A 170 -0.16 20.59 -14.49
C ASP A 170 -1.68 20.83 -14.51
N PHE A 171 -2.34 20.90 -13.35
CA PHE A 171 -3.78 21.10 -13.24
C PHE A 171 -4.16 22.48 -12.68
N ASN A 172 -4.65 23.35 -13.56
CA ASN A 172 -5.03 24.72 -13.29
C ASN A 172 -6.54 24.96 -13.53
N ILE A 173 -6.99 26.21 -13.33
CA ILE A 173 -8.42 26.53 -13.43
C ILE A 173 -8.95 26.48 -14.87
N SER A 174 -8.11 26.77 -15.86
CA SER A 174 -8.45 26.65 -17.28
C SER A 174 -8.77 25.18 -17.62
N ASP A 175 -7.99 24.25 -17.09
CA ASP A 175 -8.22 22.81 -17.31
C ASP A 175 -9.55 22.37 -16.69
N LEU A 176 -9.87 22.89 -15.50
CA LEU A 176 -11.16 22.64 -14.85
C LEU A 176 -12.33 23.28 -15.61
N GLU A 177 -12.15 24.47 -16.19
CA GLU A 177 -13.14 25.13 -17.05
C GLU A 177 -13.41 24.32 -18.32
N GLU A 178 -12.36 23.80 -18.97
CA GLU A 178 -12.47 22.92 -20.13
C GLU A 178 -13.24 21.64 -19.81
N ILE A 179 -12.98 21.02 -18.66
CA ILE A 179 -13.75 19.85 -18.17
C ILE A 179 -15.21 20.23 -17.95
N CYS A 180 -15.50 21.38 -17.33
CA CYS A 180 -16.88 21.81 -17.09
C CYS A 180 -17.65 22.02 -18.39
N VAL A 181 -17.02 22.65 -19.39
CA VAL A 181 -17.59 22.86 -20.73
C VAL A 181 -17.80 21.53 -21.44
N LYS A 182 -16.78 20.67 -21.47
CA LYS A 182 -16.79 19.37 -22.15
C LYS A 182 -17.93 18.47 -21.65
N TYR A 183 -18.28 18.56 -20.37
CA TYR A 183 -19.27 17.68 -19.74
C TYR A 183 -20.58 18.35 -19.32
N SER A 184 -20.83 19.57 -19.79
CA SER A 184 -22.04 20.34 -19.45
C SER A 184 -22.27 20.45 -17.92
N ALA A 185 -21.18 20.66 -17.17
CA ALA A 185 -21.23 20.90 -15.73
C ALA A 185 -21.35 22.42 -15.46
N PRO A 186 -21.76 22.82 -14.24
CA PRO A 186 -21.73 24.22 -13.83
C PRO A 186 -20.30 24.79 -13.95
N PRO A 187 -20.12 26.10 -14.22
CA PRO A 187 -18.78 26.68 -14.29
C PRO A 187 -18.12 26.63 -12.90
N PRO A 188 -16.79 26.53 -12.81
CA PRO A 188 -16.07 26.50 -11.53
C PRO A 188 -16.43 27.65 -10.60
N SER A 189 -16.72 28.83 -11.16
CA SER A 189 -17.19 30.01 -10.42
C SER A 189 -18.51 29.84 -9.66
N SER A 190 -19.29 28.81 -9.96
CA SER A 190 -20.55 28.52 -9.28
C SER A 190 -20.40 27.65 -8.03
N PHE A 191 -19.22 27.07 -7.80
CA PHE A 191 -18.98 26.16 -6.66
C PHE A 191 -17.61 26.29 -6.00
N LEU A 192 -16.66 27.01 -6.61
CA LEU A 192 -15.41 27.41 -5.97
C LEU A 192 -15.57 28.80 -5.35
N GLU A 193 -15.37 28.90 -4.04
CA GLU A 193 -15.20 30.20 -3.40
C GLU A 193 -13.80 30.74 -3.73
N PHE A 194 -13.73 31.73 -4.64
CA PHE A 194 -12.51 32.45 -5.00
C PHE A 194 -11.98 33.36 -3.88
N LYS A 195 -11.94 32.88 -2.64
CA LYS A 195 -11.19 33.55 -1.57
C LYS A 195 -9.79 32.96 -1.52
N ASN A 196 -8.91 33.52 -2.36
CA ASN A 196 -7.46 33.40 -2.27
C ASN A 196 -6.88 31.96 -2.30
N SER A 197 -7.33 31.10 -3.22
CA SER A 197 -6.56 29.89 -3.53
C SER A 197 -5.31 30.25 -4.34
N LYS A 198 -4.31 30.82 -3.67
CA LYS A 198 -2.99 31.10 -4.24
C LYS A 198 -2.37 29.77 -4.70
N LYS A 199 -2.38 29.52 -6.02
CA LYS A 199 -1.66 28.40 -6.62
C LYS A 199 -0.20 28.78 -6.90
N TYR A 200 0.65 27.76 -6.97
CA TYR A 200 2.07 27.88 -7.29
C TYR A 200 2.24 27.87 -8.81
N LYS A 201 3.22 28.62 -9.32
CA LYS A 201 3.63 28.57 -10.74
C LYS A 201 5.11 28.22 -10.82
N SER A 202 5.48 27.40 -11.79
CA SER A 202 6.89 27.16 -12.12
C SER A 202 7.46 28.32 -12.92
N GLN A 203 8.60 28.84 -12.48
CA GLN A 203 9.38 29.85 -13.18
C GLN A 203 10.83 29.40 -13.30
N LEU A 204 11.44 29.61 -14.47
CA LEU A 204 12.85 29.31 -14.69
C LEU A 204 13.72 30.23 -13.82
N ALA A 205 14.54 29.61 -12.97
CA ALA A 205 15.56 30.33 -12.22
C ALA A 205 16.70 30.73 -13.16
N LYS A 206 17.47 31.75 -12.76
CA LYS A 206 18.64 32.24 -13.53
C LYS A 206 19.70 31.17 -13.81
N SER A 207 19.69 30.06 -13.06
CA SER A 207 20.57 28.90 -13.24
C SER A 207 20.06 27.88 -14.27
N GLY A 208 18.89 28.10 -14.89
CA GLY A 208 18.30 27.21 -15.90
C GLY A 208 17.40 26.10 -15.33
N ASN A 209 17.37 25.91 -14.00
CA ASN A 209 16.45 24.99 -13.34
C ASN A 209 15.14 25.69 -12.95
N SER A 210 14.03 24.96 -13.01
CA SER A 210 12.70 25.48 -12.64
C SER A 210 12.53 25.57 -11.12
N GLN A 211 11.91 26.64 -10.63
CA GLN A 211 11.54 26.82 -9.22
C GLN A 211 10.07 27.20 -9.09
N LEU A 212 9.41 26.69 -8.04
CA LEU A 212 8.04 27.04 -7.69
C LEU A 212 8.00 28.42 -7.03
N VAL A 213 7.19 29.31 -7.57
CA VAL A 213 6.97 30.66 -7.06
C VAL A 213 5.50 30.92 -6.79
N PHE A 214 5.23 31.74 -5.78
CA PHE A 214 3.88 32.23 -5.50
C PHE A 214 3.46 33.21 -6.59
N THR A 215 2.30 32.96 -7.21
CA THR A 215 1.62 34.00 -8.00
C THR A 215 0.73 34.82 -7.07
N PHE A 216 1.00 36.12 -7.01
CA PHE A 216 0.21 37.12 -6.28
C PHE A 216 -0.87 37.71 -7.20
#